data_AF-A0A1Z5YW57-F1
#
_entry.id   AF-A0A1Z5YW57-F1
#
_cell.length_a   1.000
_cell.length_b   1.000
_cell.length_c   1.000
_cell.angle_alpha   90.00
_cell.angle_beta   90.00
_cell.angle_gamma   90.00
#
_symmetry.space_group_name_H-M   'P 1'
#
loop_
_entity.id
_entity.type
_entity.pdbx_description
1 polymer ?
#
loop_
_entity_poly.entity_id
_entity_poly.type
_entity_poly.pdbx_seq_one_letter_code
_entity_poly.pdbx_strand_id
1 'polypeptide(L)'
;MFRVGQHVLSDAEVARQASLNEAVLVQTLPHLIEWGFFARDDAGAVFSTLLYDRILRKEERDAAKLHAQEARAQWVAEAEARGEPTENLTSKQIASRMNGRKGGRPRKNPSTKNKVSRVIADNPTGFVGSVEEERDNTILNNNLSSSPSESREPENPKPDEAEVRLIAQKAREAAGLGNGQRTFSETYVRNFLRDGIDAETILNIAAQKRGEAQKFVYLDIPVRDAFRAKQESTAQALAVENAPDWQKKAKNAYAKANALFAKEMTEKGDFGRVQREWPDTATMCGLPPVERTQAAYEAYFRSAA
;
A
#
# COMPACT_ATOMS: atom_id res chain seq x y z
N MET A 1 -2.17 7.33 22.48
CA MET A 1 -2.27 6.56 23.73
C MET A 1 -3.12 7.37 24.70
N PHE A 2 -4.15 6.78 25.29
CA PHE A 2 -5.07 7.45 26.20
C PHE A 2 -4.51 7.46 27.63
N ARG A 3 -3.60 8.40 27.88
CA ARG A 3 -2.99 8.67 29.18
C ARG A 3 -2.93 10.18 29.41
N VAL A 4 -2.98 10.60 30.68
CA VAL A 4 -2.72 11.99 31.11
C VAL A 4 -1.52 11.96 32.03
N GLY A 5 -0.34 12.31 31.50
CA GLY A 5 0.93 12.09 32.18
C GLY A 5 1.14 10.59 32.47
N GLN A 6 1.27 10.24 33.75
CA GLN A 6 1.38 8.84 34.19
C GLN A 6 0.03 8.15 34.42
N HIS A 7 -1.09 8.89 34.40
CA HIS A 7 -2.41 8.32 34.66
C HIS A 7 -2.98 7.62 33.43
N VAL A 8 -3.30 6.34 33.58
CA VAL A 8 -4.01 5.52 32.59
C VAL A 8 -5.51 5.82 32.67
N LEU A 9 -6.10 6.25 31.56
CA LEU A 9 -7.53 6.53 31.49
C LEU A 9 -8.31 5.22 31.37
N SER A 10 -9.33 5.07 32.22
CA SER A 10 -10.33 4.00 32.09
C SER A 10 -11.21 4.21 30.85
N ASP A 11 -11.85 3.14 30.37
CA ASP A 11 -12.73 3.18 29.20
C ASP A 11 -13.86 4.23 29.36
N ALA A 12 -14.38 4.44 30.58
CA ALA A 12 -15.35 5.48 30.92
C ALA A 12 -14.78 6.90 30.78
N GLU A 13 -13.50 7.11 31.08
CA GLU A 13 -12.82 8.38 30.91
C GLU A 13 -12.47 8.63 29.44
N VAL A 14 -12.07 7.59 28.71
CA VAL A 14 -11.86 7.65 27.25
C VAL A 14 -13.17 7.99 26.53
N ALA A 15 -14.29 7.37 26.92
CA ALA A 15 -15.61 7.69 26.37
C ALA A 15 -15.98 9.16 26.61
N ARG A 16 -15.85 9.64 27.85
CA ARG A 16 -16.12 11.05 28.21
C ARG A 16 -15.20 12.02 27.48
N GLN A 17 -13.91 11.72 27.35
CA GLN A 17 -12.95 12.55 26.61
C GLN A 17 -13.25 12.59 25.10
N ALA A 18 -13.73 11.49 24.52
CA ALA A 18 -14.10 11.39 23.12
C ALA A 18 -15.54 11.86 22.80
N SER A 19 -16.29 12.33 23.80
CA SER A 19 -17.72 12.65 23.70
C SER A 19 -18.58 11.47 23.18
N LEU A 20 -18.18 10.24 23.53
CA LEU A 20 -18.87 8.99 23.19
C LEU A 20 -19.75 8.52 24.36
N ASN A 21 -20.79 7.76 24.04
CA ASN A 21 -21.54 7.03 25.06
C ASN A 21 -20.69 5.89 25.62
N GLU A 22 -20.50 5.86 26.94
CA GLU A 22 -19.70 4.87 27.66
C GLU A 22 -20.11 3.43 27.36
N ALA A 23 -21.41 3.13 27.37
CA ALA A 23 -21.91 1.77 27.09
C ALA A 23 -21.58 1.34 25.65
N VAL A 24 -21.63 2.27 24.69
CA VAL A 24 -21.28 2.00 23.29
C VAL A 24 -19.77 1.79 23.15
N LEU A 25 -18.93 2.57 23.82
CA LEU A 25 -17.47 2.35 23.77
C LEU A 25 -17.09 1.02 24.42
N VAL A 26 -17.63 0.69 25.60
CA VAL A 26 -17.36 -0.59 26.29
C VAL A 26 -17.80 -1.79 25.45
N GLN A 27 -18.92 -1.69 24.71
CA GLN A 27 -19.37 -2.75 23.81
C GLN A 27 -18.52 -2.87 22.53
N THR A 28 -18.04 -1.76 21.97
CA THR A 28 -17.35 -1.75 20.67
C THR A 28 -15.83 -1.89 20.75
N LEU A 29 -15.22 -1.42 21.84
CA LEU A 29 -13.76 -1.42 22.02
C LEU A 29 -13.12 -2.82 21.94
N PRO A 30 -13.71 -3.91 22.48
CA PRO A 30 -13.16 -5.26 22.30
C PRO A 30 -13.05 -5.66 20.82
N HIS A 31 -14.07 -5.37 20.00
CA HIS A 31 -14.04 -5.64 18.56
C HIS A 31 -13.04 -4.74 17.83
N LEU A 32 -12.90 -3.47 18.22
CA LEU A 32 -11.89 -2.58 17.66
C LEU A 32 -10.45 -3.00 18.00
N ILE A 33 -10.25 -3.71 19.11
CA ILE A 33 -8.98 -4.34 19.49
C ILE A 33 -8.76 -5.63 18.69
N GLU A 34 -9.79 -6.47 18.56
CA GLU A 34 -9.78 -7.69 17.74
C GLU A 34 -9.44 -7.40 16.26
N TRP A 35 -9.97 -6.31 15.71
CA TRP A 35 -9.66 -5.82 14.36
C TRP A 35 -8.33 -5.06 14.26
N GLY A 36 -7.58 -4.91 15.36
CA GLY A 36 -6.25 -4.31 15.40
C GLY A 36 -6.18 -2.79 15.24
N PHE A 37 -7.30 -2.07 15.31
CA PHE A 37 -7.31 -0.58 15.28
C PHE A 37 -6.81 0.04 16.58
N PHE A 38 -7.04 -0.67 17.69
CA PHE A 38 -6.57 -0.32 19.03
C PHE A 38 -5.87 -1.51 19.69
N ALA A 39 -5.05 -1.22 20.69
CA ALA A 39 -4.46 -2.19 21.59
C ALA A 39 -4.43 -1.63 23.02
N ARG A 40 -4.14 -2.47 24.00
CA ARG A 40 -3.79 -2.03 25.36
C ARG A 40 -2.31 -2.26 25.60
N ASP A 41 -1.68 -1.36 26.35
CA ASP A 41 -0.33 -1.56 26.86
C ASP A 41 -0.33 -2.38 28.17
N ASP A 42 0.86 -2.67 28.71
CA ASP A 42 1.03 -3.52 29.92
C ASP A 42 0.38 -2.93 31.18
N ALA A 43 0.05 -1.63 31.19
CA ALA A 43 -0.68 -0.98 32.27
C ALA A 43 -2.19 -0.83 31.96
N GLY A 44 -2.67 -1.45 30.88
CA GLY A 44 -4.07 -1.45 30.45
C GLY A 44 -4.50 -0.24 29.63
N ALA A 45 -3.60 0.70 29.31
CA ALA A 45 -3.99 1.93 28.62
C ALA A 45 -4.26 1.68 27.13
N VAL A 46 -5.42 2.16 26.66
CA VAL A 46 -5.82 2.02 25.27
C VAL A 46 -4.97 2.93 24.38
N PHE A 47 -4.53 2.44 23.22
CA PHE A 47 -3.89 3.26 22.19
C PHE A 47 -4.27 2.78 20.79
N SER A 48 -4.35 3.72 19.83
CA SER A 48 -4.50 3.34 18.42
C SER A 48 -3.14 2.91 17.87
N THR A 49 -3.10 1.70 17.31
CA THR A 49 -1.93 1.09 16.68
C THR A 49 -1.41 1.97 15.54
N LEU A 50 -2.30 2.39 14.63
CA LEU A 50 -2.00 3.23 13.47
C LEU A 50 -1.39 4.59 13.84
N LEU A 51 -1.84 5.21 14.95
CA LEU A 51 -1.27 6.47 15.43
C LEU A 51 0.06 6.24 16.15
N TYR A 52 0.21 5.14 16.89
CA TYR A 52 1.45 4.79 17.57
C TYR A 52 2.57 4.51 16.57
N ASP A 53 2.33 3.67 15.55
CA ASP A 53 3.21 3.44 14.41
C ASP A 53 3.68 4.74 13.75
N ARG A 54 2.75 5.70 13.59
CA ARG A 54 3.03 6.98 12.94
C ARG A 54 3.93 7.88 13.79
N ILE A 55 3.80 7.80 15.11
CA ILE A 55 4.64 8.52 16.08
C ILE A 55 6.02 7.85 16.15
N LEU A 56 6.09 6.52 16.28
CA LEU A 56 7.35 5.77 16.28
C LEU A 56 8.17 6.04 15.02
N ARG A 57 7.56 5.94 13.83
CA ARG A 57 8.21 6.29 12.54
C ARG A 57 8.57 7.78 12.42
N LYS A 58 8.04 8.66 13.27
CA LYS A 58 8.47 10.07 13.35
C LYS A 58 9.70 10.19 14.24
N GLU A 59 9.67 9.57 15.43
CA GLU A 59 10.78 9.53 16.37
C GLU A 59 12.03 8.87 15.76
N GLU A 60 11.88 7.73 15.08
CA GLU A 60 12.95 7.07 14.32
C GLU A 60 13.57 7.99 13.25
N ARG A 61 12.75 8.75 12.51
CA ARG A 61 13.23 9.71 11.51
C ARG A 61 13.95 10.89 12.16
N ASP A 62 13.47 11.37 13.30
CA ASP A 62 14.08 12.51 14.00
C ASP A 62 15.38 12.09 14.70
N ALA A 63 15.47 10.87 15.24
CA ALA A 63 16.71 10.24 15.69
C ALA A 63 17.71 10.02 14.53
N ALA A 64 17.24 9.54 13.37
CA ALA A 64 18.08 9.40 12.18
C ALA A 64 18.61 10.75 11.65
N LYS A 65 17.83 11.84 11.78
CA LYS A 65 18.29 13.21 11.48
C LYS A 65 19.37 13.65 12.47
N LEU A 66 19.18 13.43 13.77
CA LEU A 66 20.16 13.78 14.81
C LEU A 66 21.49 13.06 14.57
N HIS A 67 21.47 11.74 14.42
CA HIS A 67 22.66 10.95 14.08
C HIS A 67 23.32 11.40 12.75
N ALA A 68 22.52 11.81 11.76
CA ALA A 68 23.03 12.38 10.52
C ALA A 68 23.59 13.82 10.66
N GLN A 69 23.19 14.59 11.68
CA GLN A 69 23.77 15.89 12.03
C GLN A 69 25.07 15.70 12.82
N GLU A 70 25.09 14.80 13.81
CA GLU A 70 26.28 14.43 14.58
C GLU A 70 27.41 13.91 13.67
N ALA A 71 27.10 12.97 12.76
CA ALA A 71 28.06 12.46 11.79
C ALA A 71 28.59 13.55 10.82
N ARG A 72 27.81 14.62 10.57
CA ARG A 72 28.29 15.78 9.80
C ARG A 72 29.20 16.67 10.65
N ALA A 73 28.83 16.95 11.92
CA ALA A 73 29.63 17.75 12.84
C ALA A 73 31.00 17.10 13.09
N GLN A 74 31.02 15.78 13.31
CA GLN A 74 32.26 15.00 13.41
C GLN A 74 33.11 15.10 12.13
N TRP A 75 32.50 14.96 10.94
CA TRP A 75 33.22 15.09 9.66
C TRP A 75 33.81 16.49 9.45
N VAL A 76 33.09 17.54 9.86
CA VAL A 76 33.56 18.94 9.77
C VAL A 76 34.75 19.15 10.71
N ALA A 77 34.65 18.73 11.97
CA ALA A 77 35.76 18.80 12.93
C ALA A 77 36.98 17.99 12.47
N GLU A 78 36.79 16.79 11.90
CA GLU A 78 37.87 15.99 11.30
C GLU A 78 38.50 16.65 10.07
N ALA A 79 37.76 17.46 9.32
CA ALA A 79 38.25 18.16 8.13
C ALA A 79 39.07 19.40 8.53
N GLU A 80 38.57 20.17 9.50
CA GLU A 80 39.27 21.31 10.11
C GLU A 80 40.58 20.87 10.80
N ALA A 81 40.55 19.77 11.55
CA ALA A 81 41.75 19.17 12.15
C ALA A 81 42.79 18.68 11.11
N ARG A 82 42.37 18.44 9.86
CA ARG A 82 43.26 18.11 8.73
C ARG A 82 43.66 19.33 7.89
N GLY A 83 43.25 20.53 8.26
CA GLY A 83 43.52 21.77 7.53
C GLY A 83 42.74 21.89 6.21
N GLU A 84 41.67 21.12 6.02
CA GLU A 84 40.78 21.27 4.87
C GLU A 84 39.81 22.45 5.12
N PRO A 85 39.72 23.47 4.24
CA PRO A 85 38.82 24.59 4.44
C PRO A 85 37.35 24.16 4.30
N THR A 86 36.63 24.19 5.43
CA THR A 86 35.20 23.87 5.57
C THR A 86 34.30 25.10 5.51
N GLU A 87 34.79 26.28 5.91
CA GLU A 87 34.02 27.52 6.12
C GLU A 87 33.08 27.93 4.96
N ASN A 88 33.44 27.62 3.72
CA ASN A 88 32.68 27.99 2.52
C ASN A 88 31.84 26.84 1.92
N LEU A 89 31.67 25.72 2.63
CA LEU A 89 30.91 24.56 2.14
C LEU A 89 29.47 24.57 2.66
N THR A 90 28.51 24.61 1.74
CA THR A 90 27.10 24.39 2.07
C THR A 90 26.87 22.98 2.63
N SER A 91 25.86 22.81 3.49
CA SER A 91 25.46 21.51 4.07
C SER A 91 25.28 20.39 3.03
N LYS A 92 24.92 20.74 1.80
CA LYS A 92 24.75 19.83 0.65
C LYS A 92 26.09 19.38 0.06
N GLN A 93 27.08 20.27 -0.01
CA GLN A 93 28.45 19.94 -0.45
C GLN A 93 29.17 19.06 0.58
N ILE A 94 28.99 19.34 1.87
CA ILE A 94 29.47 18.50 2.99
C ILE A 94 28.91 17.08 2.88
N ALA A 95 27.58 16.95 2.77
CA ALA A 95 26.93 15.64 2.61
C ALA A 95 27.37 14.90 1.33
N SER A 96 27.59 15.62 0.23
CA SER A 96 28.08 15.05 -1.03
C SER A 96 29.51 14.49 -0.89
N ARG A 97 30.43 15.22 -0.24
CA ARG A 97 31.80 14.75 0.04
C ARG A 97 31.81 13.54 0.97
N MET A 98 30.99 13.54 2.02
CA MET A 98 30.85 12.42 2.95
C MET A 98 30.34 11.15 2.24
N ASN A 99 29.33 11.28 1.38
CA ASN A 99 28.79 10.16 0.58
C ASN A 99 29.80 9.66 -0.48
N GLY A 100 30.63 10.56 -1.02
CA GLY A 100 31.73 10.20 -1.92
C GLY A 100 32.82 9.37 -1.22
N ARG A 101 33.24 9.76 0.00
CA ARG A 101 34.20 8.98 0.82
C ARG A 101 33.66 7.62 1.24
N LYS A 102 32.34 7.46 1.45
CA LYS A 102 31.69 6.16 1.70
C LYS A 102 31.55 5.28 0.43
N GLY A 103 32.29 5.58 -0.64
CA GLY A 103 32.33 4.81 -1.89
C GLY A 103 31.18 5.09 -2.87
N GLY A 104 30.15 5.82 -2.44
CA GLY A 104 28.92 6.01 -3.20
C GLY A 104 28.16 4.70 -3.48
N ARG A 105 27.05 4.80 -4.20
CA ARG A 105 26.41 3.61 -4.78
C ARG A 105 27.25 3.15 -5.97
N PRO A 106 27.69 1.88 -6.07
CA PRO A 106 28.44 1.41 -7.23
C PRO A 106 27.68 1.73 -8.52
N ARG A 107 28.35 2.37 -9.48
CA ARG A 107 27.75 2.61 -10.80
C ARG A 107 27.50 1.26 -11.47
N LYS A 108 26.23 0.93 -11.71
CA LYS A 108 25.86 -0.17 -12.60
C LYS A 108 26.49 0.13 -13.97
N ASN A 109 27.41 -0.75 -14.39
CA ASN A 109 28.25 -0.69 -15.58
C ASN A 109 29.51 0.22 -15.47
N PRO A 110 30.65 -0.33 -15.04
CA PRO A 110 31.96 0.29 -15.25
C PRO A 110 32.43 0.02 -16.69
N SER A 111 31.94 0.78 -17.68
CA SER A 111 32.55 0.74 -19.01
C SER A 111 33.88 1.50 -18.98
N THR A 112 34.95 0.79 -19.32
CA THR A 112 36.31 1.31 -19.45
C THR A 112 36.35 2.46 -20.45
N LYS A 113 36.75 3.65 -19.97
CA LYS A 113 37.26 4.73 -20.83
C LYS A 113 38.18 5.65 -20.03
N ASN A 114 39.48 5.52 -20.29
CA ASN A 114 40.51 6.47 -19.86
C ASN A 114 40.07 7.90 -20.22
N LYS A 115 40.30 8.85 -19.31
CA LYS A 115 40.45 10.25 -19.70
C LYS A 115 41.51 10.96 -18.85
N VAL A 116 42.54 11.35 -19.57
CA VAL A 116 43.68 12.18 -19.20
C VAL A 116 43.26 13.41 -18.39
N SER A 117 44.09 13.77 -17.41
CA SER A 117 44.04 15.00 -16.64
C SER A 117 44.10 16.25 -17.53
N ARG A 118 43.21 17.23 -17.27
CA ARG A 118 43.42 18.62 -17.70
C ARG A 118 42.89 19.57 -16.63
N VAL A 119 43.71 20.57 -16.30
CA VAL A 119 43.49 21.60 -15.28
C VAL A 119 43.16 22.94 -16.00
N ILE A 120 42.71 23.97 -15.24
CA ILE A 120 42.54 25.39 -15.65
C ILE A 120 41.21 25.66 -16.41
N ALA A 121 40.38 26.69 -16.12
CA ALA A 121 40.40 27.80 -15.14
C ALA A 121 38.97 28.28 -14.76
N ASP A 122 38.91 29.22 -13.81
CA ASP A 122 37.75 29.92 -13.24
C ASP A 122 37.01 30.90 -14.19
N ASN A 123 35.70 31.11 -14.00
CA ASN A 123 35.06 32.27 -13.31
C ASN A 123 33.53 32.38 -13.63
N PRO A 124 32.71 33.19 -12.90
CA PRO A 124 31.32 32.81 -12.61
C PRO A 124 30.25 33.87 -12.94
N THR A 125 29.04 33.45 -13.34
CA THR A 125 27.80 34.26 -13.21
C THR A 125 26.55 33.39 -13.43
N GLY A 126 25.50 33.53 -12.61
CA GLY A 126 24.21 32.85 -12.87
C GLY A 126 23.37 32.45 -11.64
N PHE A 127 22.80 33.44 -10.95
CA PHE A 127 21.88 33.32 -9.80
C PHE A 127 20.57 34.04 -10.21
N VAL A 128 19.33 33.57 -9.99
CA VAL A 128 18.76 32.55 -9.07
C VAL A 128 17.65 31.73 -9.78
N GLY A 129 17.06 30.74 -9.09
CA GLY A 129 15.78 30.12 -9.48
C GLY A 129 15.31 29.03 -8.51
N SER A 130 14.71 29.43 -7.38
CA SER A 130 14.44 28.53 -6.24
C SER A 130 13.31 27.52 -6.51
N VAL A 131 13.58 26.23 -6.21
CA VAL A 131 12.59 25.18 -5.96
C VAL A 131 13.12 24.31 -4.82
N GLU A 132 12.96 24.79 -3.58
CA GLU A 132 13.25 24.05 -2.35
C GLU A 132 11.96 23.50 -1.69
N GLU A 133 11.10 22.87 -2.50
CA GLU A 133 9.96 22.06 -2.07
C GLU A 133 9.67 21.01 -3.16
N GLU A 134 9.94 19.71 -2.88
CA GLU A 134 9.44 18.47 -3.57
C GLU A 134 10.37 17.22 -3.44
N ARG A 135 11.51 17.30 -2.74
CA ARG A 135 12.54 16.21 -2.80
C ARG A 135 12.35 14.99 -1.88
N ASP A 136 11.31 14.96 -1.04
CA ASP A 136 11.21 13.97 0.05
C ASP A 136 10.19 12.83 -0.16
N ASN A 137 9.55 12.73 -1.33
CA ASN A 137 8.56 11.68 -1.64
C ASN A 137 9.14 10.42 -2.33
N THR A 138 10.46 10.20 -2.31
CA THR A 138 11.11 9.06 -3.01
C THR A 138 12.00 8.16 -2.14
N ILE A 139 11.90 8.25 -0.82
CA ILE A 139 12.57 7.32 0.12
C ILE A 139 11.54 6.40 0.79
N LEU A 140 10.88 5.59 -0.03
CA LEU A 140 10.21 4.35 0.40
C LEU A 140 10.68 3.21 -0.53
N ASN A 141 10.87 2.02 0.04
CA ASN A 141 11.27 0.77 -0.63
C ASN A 141 12.70 0.67 -1.20
N ASN A 142 13.73 1.07 -0.44
CA ASN A 142 15.05 0.44 -0.50
C ASN A 142 15.85 0.72 0.79
N ASN A 143 15.79 -0.20 1.76
CA ASN A 143 16.87 -0.63 2.68
C ASN A 143 16.30 -1.22 3.98
N LEU A 144 15.88 -2.49 3.95
CA LEU A 144 15.86 -3.37 5.13
C LEU A 144 16.03 -4.82 4.66
N SER A 145 17.25 -5.35 4.81
CA SER A 145 17.54 -6.67 5.39
C SER A 145 18.94 -7.12 4.96
N SER A 146 19.82 -7.24 5.95
CA SER A 146 21.04 -8.04 5.88
C SER A 146 21.08 -8.92 7.13
N SER A 147 20.18 -9.91 7.18
CA SER A 147 20.25 -11.05 8.09
C SER A 147 19.93 -12.31 7.29
N PRO A 148 20.72 -13.39 7.41
CA PRO A 148 20.54 -14.58 6.60
C PRO A 148 19.39 -15.43 7.15
N SER A 149 18.25 -15.42 6.46
CA SER A 149 17.16 -16.35 6.72
C SER A 149 17.04 -17.28 5.51
N GLU A 150 17.23 -18.58 5.73
CA GLU A 150 17.00 -19.61 4.70
C GLU A 150 15.49 -19.79 4.43
N SER A 151 14.93 -18.83 3.70
CA SER A 151 13.58 -18.90 3.17
C SER A 151 13.67 -18.83 1.64
N ARG A 152 13.58 -19.99 0.99
CA ARG A 152 13.65 -20.11 -0.48
C ARG A 152 12.33 -19.62 -1.09
N GLU A 153 12.17 -18.30 -1.19
CA GLU A 153 11.13 -17.67 -2.01
C GLU A 153 11.20 -18.23 -3.45
N PRO A 154 10.06 -18.42 -4.13
CA PRO A 154 10.07 -18.83 -5.54
C PRO A 154 10.76 -17.75 -6.38
N GLU A 155 11.82 -18.13 -7.09
CA GLU A 155 12.52 -17.24 -8.01
C GLU A 155 11.62 -16.89 -9.21
N ASN A 156 10.82 -15.83 -9.08
CA ASN A 156 10.16 -15.22 -10.23
C ASN A 156 11.24 -14.89 -11.28
N PRO A 157 11.11 -15.36 -12.53
CA PRO A 157 12.15 -15.23 -13.53
C PRO A 157 12.48 -13.76 -13.72
N LYS A 158 13.77 -13.43 -13.64
CA LYS A 158 14.26 -12.07 -13.76
C LYS A 158 13.85 -11.51 -15.14
N PRO A 159 13.00 -10.47 -15.21
CA PRO A 159 12.43 -10.02 -16.47
C PRO A 159 13.53 -9.50 -17.40
N ASP A 160 13.39 -9.80 -18.69
CA ASP A 160 14.40 -9.44 -19.69
C ASP A 160 14.57 -7.91 -19.78
N GLU A 161 15.82 -7.46 -19.88
CA GLU A 161 16.12 -6.03 -19.97
C GLU A 161 15.67 -5.41 -21.29
N ALA A 162 15.59 -6.17 -22.39
CA ALA A 162 15.06 -5.64 -23.65
C ALA A 162 13.53 -5.49 -23.58
N GLU A 163 12.83 -6.50 -23.05
CA GLU A 163 11.40 -6.47 -22.79
C GLU A 163 11.00 -5.31 -21.84
N VAL A 164 11.67 -5.16 -20.69
CA VAL A 164 11.46 -4.06 -19.74
C VAL A 164 11.58 -2.70 -20.42
N ARG A 165 12.58 -2.51 -21.29
CA ARG A 165 12.78 -1.24 -22.02
C ARG A 165 11.67 -0.98 -23.03
N LEU A 166 11.21 -2.01 -23.75
CA LEU A 166 10.13 -1.91 -24.73
C LEU A 166 8.79 -1.56 -24.05
N ILE A 167 8.45 -2.25 -22.96
CA ILE A 167 7.23 -1.98 -22.19
C ILE A 167 7.31 -0.59 -21.54
N ALA A 168 8.44 -0.20 -20.97
CA ALA A 168 8.64 1.13 -20.38
C ALA A 168 8.62 2.27 -21.42
N GLN A 169 8.98 2.00 -22.67
CA GLN A 169 8.77 2.94 -23.77
C GLN A 169 7.27 3.06 -24.10
N LYS A 170 6.61 1.94 -24.41
CA LYS A 170 5.17 1.93 -24.77
C LYS A 170 4.29 2.52 -23.66
N ALA A 171 4.58 2.25 -22.39
CA ALA A 171 3.84 2.79 -21.25
C ALA A 171 4.03 4.31 -21.10
N ARG A 172 5.23 4.85 -21.39
CA ARG A 172 5.44 6.30 -21.43
C ARG A 172 4.68 6.95 -22.58
N GLU A 173 4.73 6.35 -23.77
CA GLU A 173 3.99 6.84 -24.95
C GLU A 173 2.47 6.82 -24.70
N ALA A 174 1.95 5.74 -24.12
CA ALA A 174 0.55 5.62 -23.72
C ALA A 174 0.11 6.67 -22.70
N ALA A 175 0.93 6.93 -21.66
CA ALA A 175 0.65 7.94 -20.64
C ALA A 175 0.90 9.40 -21.11
N GLY A 176 1.50 9.61 -22.29
CA GLY A 176 1.90 10.95 -22.76
C GLY A 176 3.16 11.51 -22.07
N LEU A 177 3.99 10.64 -21.48
CA LEU A 177 5.19 11.00 -20.72
C LEU A 177 6.43 11.11 -21.61
N GLY A 178 7.13 12.25 -21.51
CA GLY A 178 8.35 12.53 -22.28
C GLY A 178 9.57 11.68 -21.90
N ASN A 179 10.62 11.75 -22.74
CA ASN A 179 11.85 10.97 -22.58
C ASN A 179 12.64 11.24 -21.28
N GLY A 180 12.40 12.36 -20.59
CA GLY A 180 12.98 12.63 -19.27
C GLY A 180 12.61 11.61 -18.18
N GLN A 181 11.53 10.84 -18.37
CA GLN A 181 11.09 9.79 -17.43
C GLN A 181 11.66 8.40 -17.75
N ARG A 182 12.55 8.24 -18.75
CA ARG A 182 13.02 6.94 -19.24
C ARG A 182 13.53 6.02 -18.12
N THR A 183 14.56 6.43 -17.39
CA THR A 183 15.19 5.61 -16.33
C THR A 183 14.23 5.25 -15.20
N PHE A 184 13.27 6.14 -14.90
CA PHE A 184 12.22 5.89 -13.92
C PHE A 184 11.23 4.83 -14.44
N SER A 185 10.71 4.99 -15.66
CA SER A 185 9.79 4.01 -16.27
C SER A 185 10.41 2.60 -16.37
N GLU A 186 11.69 2.49 -16.76
CA GLU A 186 12.42 1.22 -16.79
C GLU A 186 12.62 0.61 -15.39
N THR A 187 12.49 1.39 -14.31
CA THR A 187 12.58 0.91 -12.93
C THR A 187 11.23 0.43 -12.43
N TYR A 188 10.16 1.20 -12.62
CA TYR A 188 8.80 0.81 -12.22
C TYR A 188 8.31 -0.42 -13.00
N VAL A 189 8.49 -0.46 -14.32
CA VAL A 189 8.09 -1.61 -15.15
C VAL A 189 8.83 -2.89 -14.72
N ARG A 190 10.12 -2.81 -14.37
CA ARG A 190 10.86 -3.97 -13.84
C ARG A 190 10.28 -4.47 -12.51
N ASN A 191 9.82 -3.56 -11.65
CA ASN A 191 9.19 -3.94 -10.39
C ASN A 191 7.81 -4.57 -10.65
N PHE A 192 6.97 -3.97 -11.51
CA PHE A 192 5.67 -4.54 -11.88
C PHE A 192 5.78 -5.96 -12.45
N LEU A 193 6.72 -6.20 -13.38
CA LEU A 193 6.95 -7.53 -13.94
C LEU A 193 7.48 -8.53 -12.88
N ARG A 194 8.35 -8.08 -11.95
CA ARG A 194 8.80 -8.91 -10.83
C ARG A 194 7.64 -9.29 -9.89
N ASP A 195 6.69 -8.39 -9.70
CA ASP A 195 5.48 -8.58 -8.89
C ASP A 195 4.40 -9.39 -9.63
N GLY A 196 4.67 -9.88 -10.85
CA GLY A 196 3.77 -10.72 -11.65
C GLY A 196 2.70 -9.95 -12.44
N ILE A 197 2.81 -8.62 -12.53
CA ILE A 197 1.85 -7.79 -13.27
C ILE A 197 2.13 -7.85 -14.76
N ASP A 198 1.12 -8.23 -15.56
CA ASP A 198 1.26 -8.35 -17.01
C ASP A 198 1.42 -7.00 -17.73
N ALA A 199 2.14 -7.05 -18.86
CA ALA A 199 2.43 -5.89 -19.69
C ALA A 199 1.17 -5.16 -20.18
N GLU A 200 0.09 -5.90 -20.48
CA GLU A 200 -1.17 -5.33 -20.95
C GLU A 200 -1.84 -4.48 -19.88
N THR A 201 -1.88 -4.95 -18.63
CA THR A 201 -2.41 -4.19 -17.49
C THR A 201 -1.62 -2.90 -17.26
N ILE A 202 -0.28 -2.95 -17.35
CA ILE A 202 0.58 -1.76 -17.26
C ILE A 202 0.24 -0.75 -18.37
N LEU A 203 0.07 -1.21 -19.61
CA LEU A 203 -0.22 -0.36 -20.77
C LEU A 203 -1.63 0.22 -20.74
N ASN A 204 -2.63 -0.56 -20.34
CA ASN A 204 -4.02 -0.13 -20.25
C ASN A 204 -4.20 0.98 -19.20
N ILE A 205 -3.59 0.82 -18.02
CA ILE A 205 -3.62 1.83 -16.96
C ILE A 205 -2.81 3.09 -17.36
N ALA A 206 -1.68 2.92 -18.03
CA ALA A 206 -0.92 4.04 -18.58
C ALA A 206 -1.75 4.84 -19.61
N ALA A 207 -2.47 4.17 -20.51
CA ALA A 207 -3.36 4.81 -21.48
C ALA A 207 -4.57 5.49 -20.82
N GLN A 208 -5.18 4.87 -19.80
CA GLN A 208 -6.28 5.44 -19.03
C GLN A 208 -5.87 6.71 -18.28
N LYS A 209 -4.62 6.79 -17.81
CA LYS A 209 -4.06 7.94 -17.08
C LYS A 209 -3.29 8.94 -17.95
N ARG A 210 -3.50 8.88 -19.27
CA ARG A 210 -2.89 9.81 -20.24
C ARG A 210 -3.27 11.25 -19.94
N GLY A 211 -2.27 12.12 -19.77
CA GLY A 211 -2.46 13.54 -19.45
C GLY A 211 -2.74 13.86 -17.98
N GLU A 212 -3.28 12.91 -17.20
CA GLU A 212 -3.37 13.03 -15.73
C GLU A 212 -2.01 12.75 -15.06
N ALA A 213 -1.29 11.74 -15.54
CA ALA A 213 0.00 11.35 -14.97
C ALA A 213 1.14 12.29 -15.44
N GLN A 214 1.53 13.25 -14.61
CA GLN A 214 2.67 14.15 -14.88
C GLN A 214 4.06 13.48 -14.73
N LYS A 215 4.14 12.39 -13.94
CA LYS A 215 5.37 11.62 -13.64
C LYS A 215 5.00 10.13 -13.66
N PHE A 216 5.92 9.25 -14.11
CA PHE A 216 5.62 7.81 -14.24
C PHE A 216 5.26 7.14 -12.90
N VAL A 217 5.76 7.70 -11.79
CA VAL A 217 5.47 7.28 -10.40
C VAL A 217 3.96 7.25 -10.12
N TYR A 218 3.17 8.14 -10.71
CA TYR A 218 1.72 8.20 -10.47
C TYR A 218 0.94 7.02 -11.07
N LEU A 219 1.60 6.15 -11.85
CA LEU A 219 1.01 4.89 -12.33
C LEU A 219 1.19 3.74 -11.31
N ASP A 220 2.05 3.86 -10.30
CA ASP A 220 2.37 2.77 -9.34
C ASP A 220 1.15 2.27 -8.56
N ILE A 221 0.41 3.19 -7.94
CA ILE A 221 -0.82 2.84 -7.19
C ILE A 221 -1.91 2.30 -8.15
N PRO A 222 -2.31 3.00 -9.23
CA PRO A 222 -3.32 2.49 -10.16
C PRO A 222 -3.00 1.13 -10.80
N VAL A 223 -1.74 0.86 -11.15
CA VAL A 223 -1.34 -0.43 -11.75
C VAL A 223 -1.45 -1.56 -10.72
N ARG A 224 -1.05 -1.32 -9.46
CA ARG A 224 -1.14 -2.31 -8.39
C ARG A 224 -2.58 -2.59 -7.96
N ASP A 225 -3.41 -1.56 -7.87
CA ASP A 225 -4.82 -1.72 -7.53
C ASP A 225 -5.59 -2.46 -8.63
N ALA A 226 -5.32 -2.15 -9.91
CA ALA A 226 -5.87 -2.89 -11.05
C ALA A 226 -5.44 -4.37 -11.05
N PHE A 227 -4.18 -4.66 -10.72
CA PHE A 227 -3.70 -6.03 -10.57
C PHE A 227 -4.38 -6.77 -9.41
N ARG A 228 -4.57 -6.12 -8.25
CA ARG A 228 -5.31 -6.70 -7.13
C ARG A 228 -6.75 -7.01 -7.51
N ALA A 229 -7.47 -6.07 -8.12
CA ALA A 229 -8.84 -6.26 -8.59
C ALA A 229 -8.95 -7.40 -9.64
N LYS A 230 -7.94 -7.56 -10.50
CA LYS A 230 -7.83 -8.68 -11.45
C LYS A 230 -7.61 -10.02 -10.74
N GLN A 231 -6.77 -10.07 -9.70
CA GLN A 231 -6.61 -11.28 -8.86
C GLN A 231 -7.88 -11.60 -8.07
N GLU A 232 -8.53 -10.62 -7.44
CA GLU A 232 -9.76 -10.81 -6.66
C GLU A 232 -10.91 -11.31 -7.53
N SER A 233 -11.10 -10.72 -8.72
CA SER A 233 -12.12 -11.18 -9.67
C SER A 233 -11.82 -12.57 -10.25
N THR A 234 -10.55 -12.90 -10.53
CA THR A 234 -10.13 -14.25 -10.96
C THR A 234 -10.34 -15.27 -9.85
N ALA A 235 -9.99 -14.94 -8.61
CA ALA A 235 -10.20 -15.80 -7.45
C ALA A 235 -11.69 -16.02 -7.15
N GLN A 236 -12.52 -14.98 -7.28
CA GLN A 236 -13.99 -15.11 -7.17
C GLN A 236 -14.57 -15.98 -8.29
N ALA A 237 -14.11 -15.84 -9.53
CA ALA A 237 -14.54 -16.68 -10.65
C ALA A 237 -14.18 -18.16 -10.41
N LEU A 238 -12.92 -18.44 -10.04
CA LEU A 238 -12.45 -19.78 -9.72
C LEU A 238 -13.16 -20.37 -8.49
N ALA A 239 -13.51 -19.55 -7.49
CA ALA A 239 -14.29 -20.00 -6.34
C ALA A 239 -15.77 -20.31 -6.68
N VAL A 240 -16.33 -19.69 -7.73
CA VAL A 240 -17.66 -20.04 -8.26
C VAL A 240 -17.60 -21.29 -9.15
N GLU A 241 -16.53 -21.47 -9.92
CA GLU A 241 -16.33 -22.64 -10.77
C GLU A 241 -16.10 -23.92 -9.94
N ASN A 242 -15.20 -23.86 -8.96
CA ASN A 242 -14.88 -24.95 -8.03
C ASN A 242 -15.92 -25.12 -6.90
N ALA A 243 -16.97 -24.30 -6.86
CA ALA A 243 -18.05 -24.48 -5.88
C ALA A 243 -18.75 -25.85 -6.09
N PRO A 244 -18.95 -26.66 -5.04
CA PRO A 244 -19.73 -27.88 -5.13
C PRO A 244 -21.13 -27.64 -5.69
N ASP A 245 -21.69 -28.65 -6.38
CA ASP A 245 -23.00 -28.51 -7.03
C ASP A 245 -24.13 -28.13 -6.07
N TRP A 246 -24.05 -28.57 -4.81
CA TRP A 246 -25.01 -28.16 -3.76
C TRP A 246 -24.92 -26.66 -3.46
N GLN A 247 -23.73 -26.05 -3.50
CA GLN A 247 -23.53 -24.63 -3.24
C GLN A 247 -24.00 -23.78 -4.44
N LYS A 248 -23.80 -24.27 -5.67
CA LYS A 248 -24.39 -23.68 -6.89
C LYS A 248 -25.93 -23.73 -6.84
N LYS A 249 -26.50 -24.85 -6.43
CA LYS A 249 -27.96 -25.00 -6.20
C LYS A 249 -28.46 -24.05 -5.11
N ALA A 250 -27.77 -23.94 -3.97
CA ALA A 250 -28.12 -23.05 -2.87
C ALA A 250 -28.14 -21.57 -3.29
N LYS A 251 -27.08 -21.08 -3.96
CA LYS A 251 -27.01 -19.70 -4.46
C LYS A 251 -28.15 -19.39 -5.45
N ASN A 252 -28.43 -20.30 -6.39
CA ASN A 252 -29.51 -20.13 -7.36
C ASN A 252 -30.90 -20.14 -6.71
N ALA A 253 -31.13 -21.01 -5.72
CA ALA A 253 -32.38 -21.05 -4.96
C ALA A 253 -32.56 -19.80 -4.09
N TYR A 254 -31.50 -19.31 -3.44
CA TYR A 254 -31.54 -18.07 -2.66
C TYR A 254 -31.77 -16.83 -3.53
N ALA A 255 -31.19 -16.78 -4.73
CA ALA A 255 -31.46 -15.70 -5.69
C ALA A 255 -32.93 -15.68 -6.14
N LYS A 256 -33.51 -16.85 -6.45
CA LYS A 256 -34.95 -17.00 -6.76
C LYS A 256 -35.83 -16.62 -5.57
N ALA A 257 -35.44 -17.03 -4.36
CA ALA A 257 -36.13 -16.66 -3.11
C ALA A 257 -36.18 -15.14 -2.92
N ASN A 258 -35.06 -14.44 -3.12
CA ASN A 258 -35.02 -12.98 -3.01
C ASN A 258 -35.89 -12.28 -4.06
N ALA A 259 -35.92 -12.76 -5.30
CA ALA A 259 -36.77 -12.21 -6.35
C ALA A 259 -38.28 -12.41 -6.05
N LEU A 260 -38.67 -13.60 -5.57
CA LEU A 260 -40.05 -13.86 -5.15
C LEU A 260 -40.46 -13.07 -3.91
N PHE A 261 -39.58 -12.97 -2.91
CA PHE A 261 -39.82 -12.17 -1.71
C PHE A 261 -40.00 -10.68 -2.06
N ALA A 262 -39.19 -10.13 -2.97
CA ALA A 262 -39.36 -8.75 -3.44
C ALA A 262 -40.71 -8.54 -4.15
N LYS A 263 -41.18 -9.52 -4.94
CA LYS A 263 -42.50 -9.50 -5.57
C LYS A 263 -43.63 -9.56 -4.53
N GLU A 264 -43.58 -10.51 -3.60
CA GLU A 264 -44.54 -10.64 -2.49
C GLU A 264 -44.60 -9.37 -1.62
N MET A 265 -43.44 -8.75 -1.32
CA MET A 265 -43.37 -7.47 -0.61
C MET A 265 -44.05 -6.33 -1.37
N THR A 266 -43.93 -6.32 -2.70
CA THR A 266 -44.58 -5.32 -3.57
C THR A 266 -46.09 -5.53 -3.63
N GLU A 267 -46.56 -6.77 -3.58
CA GLU A 267 -48.00 -7.12 -3.67
C GLU A 267 -48.73 -7.02 -2.32
N LYS A 268 -48.10 -7.44 -1.21
CA LYS A 268 -48.74 -7.53 0.11
C LYS A 268 -48.41 -6.34 1.04
N GLY A 269 -47.30 -5.63 0.83
CA GLY A 269 -46.89 -4.45 1.61
C GLY A 269 -46.51 -4.68 3.09
N ASP A 270 -46.82 -5.84 3.66
CA ASP A 270 -46.57 -6.19 5.07
C ASP A 270 -45.45 -7.24 5.18
N PHE A 271 -44.27 -6.79 5.63
CA PHE A 271 -43.10 -7.63 5.87
C PHE A 271 -43.36 -8.76 6.88
N GLY A 272 -44.08 -8.46 7.98
CA GLY A 272 -44.37 -9.44 9.03
C GLY A 272 -45.37 -10.51 8.57
N ARG A 273 -46.24 -10.18 7.61
CA ARG A 273 -47.10 -11.16 6.93
C ARG A 273 -46.32 -11.99 5.91
N VAL A 274 -45.56 -11.36 5.01
CA VAL A 274 -44.74 -12.08 3.99
C VAL A 274 -43.76 -13.03 4.66
N GLN A 275 -43.13 -12.64 5.79
CA GLN A 275 -42.21 -13.51 6.51
C GLN A 275 -42.89 -14.70 7.20
N ARG A 276 -44.14 -14.56 7.67
CA ARG A 276 -44.94 -15.66 8.25
C ARG A 276 -45.44 -16.64 7.20
N GLU A 277 -45.89 -16.14 6.05
CA GLU A 277 -46.37 -16.94 4.92
C GLU A 277 -45.21 -17.53 4.06
N TRP A 278 -43.96 -17.13 4.34
CA TRP A 278 -42.78 -17.50 3.54
C TRP A 278 -42.54 -19.01 3.35
N PRO A 279 -42.66 -19.88 4.37
CA PRO A 279 -42.44 -21.32 4.18
C PRO A 279 -43.44 -21.95 3.19
N ASP A 280 -44.70 -21.50 3.23
CA ASP A 280 -45.77 -21.98 2.36
C ASP A 280 -45.57 -21.47 0.93
N THR A 281 -45.27 -20.18 0.75
CA THR A 281 -45.03 -19.59 -0.58
C THR A 281 -43.75 -20.12 -1.22
N ALA A 282 -42.68 -20.35 -0.45
CA ALA A 282 -41.48 -21.04 -0.92
C ALA A 282 -41.82 -22.44 -1.45
N THR A 283 -42.58 -23.23 -0.68
CA THR A 283 -43.01 -24.58 -1.09
C THR A 283 -43.83 -24.56 -2.37
N MET A 284 -44.82 -23.65 -2.48
CA MET A 284 -45.64 -23.46 -3.69
C MET A 284 -44.82 -23.09 -4.92
N CYS A 285 -43.71 -22.36 -4.75
CA CYS A 285 -42.79 -21.98 -5.83
C CYS A 285 -41.64 -22.99 -6.07
N GLY A 286 -41.67 -24.17 -5.43
CA GLY A 286 -40.64 -25.19 -5.60
C GLY A 286 -39.28 -24.81 -4.99
N LEU A 287 -39.28 -23.97 -3.97
CA LEU A 287 -38.11 -23.60 -3.16
C LEU A 287 -38.14 -24.30 -1.79
N PRO A 288 -36.99 -24.45 -1.12
CA PRO A 288 -36.95 -25.01 0.23
C PRO A 288 -37.73 -24.14 1.24
N PRO A 289 -38.56 -24.73 2.11
CA PRO A 289 -39.30 -24.03 3.16
C PRO A 289 -38.40 -23.67 4.36
N VAL A 290 -37.30 -22.96 4.08
CA VAL A 290 -36.35 -22.50 5.08
C VAL A 290 -36.31 -20.97 5.13
N GLU A 291 -35.79 -20.42 6.22
CA GLU A 291 -35.62 -18.97 6.39
C GLU A 291 -34.91 -18.35 5.18
N ARG A 292 -35.30 -17.12 4.80
CA ARG A 292 -34.69 -16.39 3.68
C ARG A 292 -33.33 -15.79 4.05
N THR A 293 -32.41 -16.65 4.48
CA THR A 293 -31.00 -16.34 4.72
C THR A 293 -30.14 -17.25 3.84
N GLN A 294 -28.99 -16.74 3.38
CA GLN A 294 -28.07 -17.54 2.56
C GLN A 294 -27.60 -18.80 3.32
N ALA A 295 -27.34 -18.66 4.63
CA ALA A 295 -26.90 -19.77 5.48
C ALA A 295 -27.95 -20.90 5.60
N ALA A 296 -29.24 -20.58 5.73
CA ALA A 296 -30.29 -21.60 5.80
C ALA A 296 -30.45 -22.36 4.47
N TYR A 297 -30.35 -21.65 3.34
CA TYR A 297 -30.35 -22.26 2.01
C TYR A 297 -29.11 -23.14 1.78
N GLU A 298 -27.92 -22.67 2.17
CA GLU A 298 -26.68 -23.46 2.10
C GLU A 298 -26.75 -24.70 3.00
N ALA A 299 -27.29 -24.59 4.22
CA ALA A 299 -27.49 -25.74 5.12
C ALA A 299 -28.44 -26.78 4.53
N TYR A 300 -29.58 -26.36 3.97
CA TYR A 300 -30.58 -27.25 3.36
C TYR A 300 -29.98 -28.07 2.20
N PHE A 301 -29.33 -27.39 1.24
CA PHE A 301 -28.73 -28.10 0.10
C PHE A 301 -27.49 -28.91 0.48
N ARG A 302 -26.79 -28.55 1.56
CA ARG A 302 -25.66 -29.33 2.10
C ARG A 302 -26.10 -30.59 2.86
N SER A 303 -27.30 -30.60 3.45
CA SER A 303 -27.90 -31.81 4.04
C SER A 303 -28.57 -32.74 3.02
N ALA A 304 -28.82 -32.25 1.80
CA ALA A 304 -29.46 -32.97 0.70
C ALA A 304 -28.47 -33.43 -0.40
N ALA A 305 -27.17 -33.45 -0.08
CA ALA A 305 -26.06 -33.79 -0.97
C ALA A 305 -25.19 -34.90 -0.37
#